data_AF-A0A8I3N4R1-F1
#
_entry.id   AF-A0A8I3N4R1-F1
#
_cell.length_a   1.000
_cell.length_b   1.000
_cell.length_c   1.000
_cell.angle_alpha   90.00
_cell.angle_beta   90.00
_cell.angle_gamma   90.00
#
_symmetry.space_group_name_H-M   'P 1'
#
loop_
_entity.id
_entity.type
_entity.pdbx_description
1 polymer ?
#
loop_
_entity_poly.entity_id
_entity_poly.type
_entity_poly.pdbx_seq_one_letter_code
_entity_poly.pdbx_strand_id
1 'polypeptide(L)'
;MEAAPWLRAGEKHSQSDIYTVLSCYLYRLSPSVMEKILVLLLVALAVVYAVPDPRGIIIHLEDGELCLNSVQCKSKCCHRATGLSLARCAPKASENSECSAKTLYGVYYKCPCERGLTCEGDKSIVGSITNTNFGVCHDAGRSKK
;
A
#
# COMPACT_ATOMS: atom_id res chain seq x y z
N MET A 1 29.50 44.69 -35.72
CA MET A 1 29.97 45.20 -34.43
C MET A 1 29.37 46.58 -34.27
N GLU A 2 28.38 46.73 -33.40
CA GLU A 2 28.07 47.94 -32.63
C GLU A 2 26.92 47.59 -31.68
N ALA A 3 27.09 47.96 -30.41
CA ALA A 3 26.27 47.51 -29.28
C ALA A 3 24.99 48.34 -29.16
N ALA A 4 23.90 47.72 -28.70
CA ALA A 4 22.73 48.45 -28.22
C ALA A 4 22.77 48.54 -26.67
N PRO A 5 22.65 49.75 -26.08
CA PRO A 5 22.60 49.98 -24.64
C PRO A 5 21.20 49.65 -24.08
N TRP A 6 20.98 49.92 -22.79
CA TRP A 6 19.67 49.90 -22.09
C TRP A 6 19.31 48.64 -21.30
N LEU A 7 20.12 48.35 -20.27
CA LEU A 7 19.55 47.98 -18.98
C LEU A 7 19.14 49.28 -18.26
N ARG A 8 17.83 49.54 -18.22
CA ARG A 8 17.05 50.01 -17.05
C ARG A 8 15.77 50.74 -17.47
N ALA A 9 14.64 50.05 -17.35
CA ALA A 9 13.39 50.62 -16.86
C ALA A 9 12.54 49.42 -16.40
N GLY A 10 12.29 49.33 -15.10
CA GLY A 10 11.39 48.31 -14.56
C GLY A 10 9.95 48.74 -14.78
N GLU A 11 9.11 47.86 -15.32
CA GLU A 11 7.66 48.08 -15.32
C GLU A 11 6.90 46.75 -15.39
N LYS A 12 6.21 46.45 -14.27
CA LYS A 12 5.11 45.50 -14.03
C LYS A 12 4.88 44.39 -15.07
N HIS A 13 5.34 43.17 -14.76
CA HIS A 13 4.94 41.94 -15.48
C HIS A 13 3.43 41.70 -15.31
N SER A 14 2.70 41.83 -16.41
CA SER A 14 1.27 41.57 -16.53
C SER A 14 1.06 40.06 -16.76
N GLN A 15 0.01 39.48 -16.15
CA GLN A 15 -0.38 38.07 -16.29
C GLN A 15 -0.54 37.61 -17.75
N SER A 16 -0.71 38.56 -18.69
CA SER A 16 -0.81 38.37 -20.15
C SER A 16 0.48 37.87 -20.80
N ASP A 17 1.64 38.14 -20.21
CA ASP A 17 2.94 37.79 -20.81
C ASP A 17 3.23 36.29 -20.67
N ILE A 18 2.81 35.66 -19.58
CA ILE A 18 3.02 34.22 -19.35
C ILE A 18 2.22 33.40 -20.36
N TYR A 19 0.94 33.70 -20.56
CA TYR A 19 0.10 32.97 -21.53
C TYR A 19 0.60 33.14 -22.96
N THR A 20 1.06 34.33 -23.32
CA THR A 20 1.59 34.61 -24.66
C THR A 20 2.91 33.88 -24.91
N VAL A 21 3.80 33.85 -23.90
CA VAL A 21 5.06 33.08 -23.95
C VAL A 21 4.79 31.58 -24.01
N LEU A 22 3.86 31.06 -23.21
CA LEU A 22 3.49 29.64 -23.20
C LEU A 22 2.87 29.21 -24.53
N SER A 23 1.99 30.05 -25.08
CA SER A 23 1.34 29.83 -26.37
C SER A 23 2.37 29.84 -27.50
N CYS A 24 3.29 30.81 -27.54
CA CYS A 24 4.40 30.82 -28.50
C CYS A 24 5.36 29.63 -28.36
N TYR A 25 5.60 29.12 -27.14
CA TYR A 25 6.40 27.92 -26.91
C TYR A 25 5.71 26.67 -27.47
N LEU A 26 4.40 26.55 -27.23
CA LEU A 26 3.54 25.48 -27.73
C LEU A 26 3.42 25.50 -29.27
N TYR A 27 3.33 26.68 -29.89
CA TYR A 27 3.26 26.80 -31.36
C TYR A 27 4.64 26.67 -32.06
N ARG A 28 5.76 26.82 -31.34
CA ARG A 28 7.12 26.58 -31.86
C ARG A 28 7.61 25.14 -31.68
N LEU A 29 6.87 24.30 -30.97
CA LEU A 29 7.18 22.87 -30.84
C LEU A 29 6.90 22.18 -32.17
N SER A 30 7.97 21.79 -32.88
CA SER A 30 7.88 21.02 -34.12
C SER A 30 7.06 19.74 -33.91
N PRO A 31 6.33 19.23 -34.92
CA PRO A 31 5.44 18.06 -34.77
C PRO A 31 6.18 16.81 -34.23
N SER A 32 7.48 16.72 -34.50
CA SER A 32 8.37 15.70 -33.95
C SER A 32 8.55 15.76 -32.43
N VAL A 33 8.33 16.91 -31.78
CA VAL A 33 8.49 17.10 -30.34
C VAL A 33 7.17 16.82 -29.59
N MET A 34 6.01 17.12 -30.18
CA MET A 34 4.71 16.74 -29.59
C MET A 34 4.55 15.23 -29.43
N GLU A 35 4.99 14.45 -30.42
CA GLU A 35 4.97 12.99 -30.34
C GLU A 35 5.88 12.47 -29.21
N LYS A 36 7.07 13.05 -29.04
CA LYS A 36 7.98 12.68 -27.95
C LYS A 36 7.42 13.05 -26.59
N ILE A 37 6.75 14.20 -26.47
CA ILE A 37 6.04 14.61 -25.25
C ILE A 37 4.89 13.63 -24.95
N LEU A 38 4.12 13.24 -25.96
CA LEU A 38 3.02 12.27 -25.80
C LEU A 38 3.54 10.91 -25.35
N VAL A 39 4.62 10.41 -25.96
CA VAL A 39 5.26 9.16 -25.56
C VAL A 39 5.80 9.26 -24.13
N LEU A 40 6.47 10.36 -23.78
CA LEU A 40 6.94 10.59 -22.40
C LEU A 40 5.79 10.64 -21.40
N LEU A 41 4.66 11.26 -21.76
CA LEU A 41 3.47 11.34 -20.92
C LEU A 41 2.83 9.95 -20.73
N LEU A 42 2.72 9.17 -21.80
CA LEU A 42 2.20 7.80 -21.75
C LEU A 42 3.10 6.87 -20.92
N VAL A 43 4.43 7.00 -21.05
CA VAL A 43 5.39 6.26 -20.22
C VAL A 43 5.26 6.69 -18.75
N ALA A 44 5.15 7.99 -18.48
CA ALA A 44 4.96 8.49 -17.11
C ALA A 44 3.64 7.98 -16.50
N LEU A 45 2.54 8.00 -17.25
CA LEU A 45 1.25 7.45 -16.83
C LEU A 45 1.32 5.94 -16.57
N ALA A 46 1.98 5.19 -17.44
CA ALA A 46 2.19 3.76 -17.26
C ALA A 46 3.02 3.46 -16.00
N VAL A 47 4.07 4.25 -15.74
CA VAL A 47 4.87 4.14 -14.51
C VAL A 47 4.03 4.48 -13.28
N VAL A 48 3.24 5.56 -13.30
CA VAL A 48 2.35 5.93 -12.18
C VAL A 48 1.32 4.84 -11.89
N TYR A 49 0.76 4.19 -12.92
CA TYR A 49 -0.22 3.12 -12.74
C TYR A 49 0.42 1.80 -12.28
N ALA A 50 1.67 1.55 -12.67
CA ALA A 50 2.41 0.35 -12.32
C ALA A 50 3.20 0.49 -11.01
N VAL A 51 3.39 1.71 -10.49
CA VAL A 51 3.96 1.93 -9.16
C VAL A 51 2.94 1.40 -8.16
N PRO A 52 3.24 0.31 -7.43
CA PRO A 52 2.46 0.00 -6.24
C PRO A 52 2.53 1.23 -5.35
N ASP A 53 1.37 1.76 -4.94
CA ASP A 53 1.25 2.91 -4.04
C ASP A 53 2.40 2.85 -3.02
N PRO A 54 3.30 3.87 -2.95
CA PRO A 54 4.42 3.88 -2.03
C PRO A 54 3.97 4.03 -0.57
N ARG A 55 2.66 3.87 -0.31
CA ARG A 55 2.05 3.65 1.01
C ARG A 55 2.46 2.28 1.58
N GLY A 56 3.75 1.96 1.52
CA GLY A 56 4.36 1.04 2.45
C GLY A 56 4.13 1.60 3.84
N ILE A 57 3.41 0.84 4.67
CA ILE A 57 3.19 1.12 6.10
C ILE A 57 2.10 2.20 6.35
N ILE A 58 0.90 2.05 5.78
CA ILE A 58 -0.26 2.56 6.53
C ILE A 58 -0.30 1.68 7.79
N ILE A 59 0.10 2.24 8.92
CA ILE A 59 -0.04 1.65 10.25
C ILE A 59 -1.38 2.12 10.79
N HIS A 60 -2.06 1.26 11.55
CA HIS A 60 -3.35 1.53 12.18
C HIS A 60 -4.59 1.37 11.28
N LEU A 61 -4.60 0.34 10.41
CA LEU A 61 -5.77 0.01 9.59
C LEU A 61 -6.92 -0.55 10.43
N GLU A 62 -8.13 -0.20 10.03
CA GLU A 62 -9.39 -0.73 10.55
C GLU A 62 -9.72 -2.08 9.88
N ASP A 63 -10.66 -2.83 10.46
CA ASP A 63 -11.03 -4.14 9.93
C ASP A 63 -11.73 -4.00 8.55
N GLY A 64 -11.36 -4.88 7.60
CA GLY A 64 -11.83 -4.85 6.21
C GLY A 64 -10.90 -4.10 5.24
N GLU A 65 -9.95 -3.32 5.73
CA GLU A 65 -8.98 -2.61 4.88
C GLU A 65 -7.90 -3.54 4.33
N LEU A 66 -7.30 -3.15 3.20
CA LEU A 66 -6.29 -3.95 2.51
C LEU A 66 -4.95 -3.92 3.27
N CYS A 67 -4.43 -5.09 3.63
CA CYS A 67 -3.19 -5.20 4.40
C CYS A 67 -2.17 -6.12 3.71
N LEU A 68 -0.88 -5.85 3.93
CA LEU A 68 0.22 -6.73 3.51
C LEU A 68 0.89 -7.43 4.69
N ASN A 69 0.72 -6.90 5.90
CA ASN A 69 1.28 -7.46 7.12
C ASN A 69 0.40 -7.09 8.33
N SER A 70 0.23 -8.03 9.25
CA SER A 70 -0.52 -7.89 10.50
C SER A 70 -0.10 -6.70 11.35
N VAL A 71 1.13 -6.21 11.24
CA VAL A 71 1.58 -5.00 11.98
C VAL A 71 0.79 -3.75 11.60
N GLN A 72 0.23 -3.71 10.39
CA GLN A 72 -0.55 -2.59 9.85
C GLN A 72 -1.92 -2.50 10.50
N CYS A 73 -2.55 -3.63 10.82
CA CYS A 73 -3.90 -3.68 11.39
C CYS A 73 -3.91 -3.34 12.89
N LYS A 74 -4.97 -2.66 13.33
CA LYS A 74 -5.27 -2.40 14.76
C LYS A 74 -5.48 -3.70 15.55
N SER A 75 -6.22 -4.64 14.95
CA SER A 75 -6.45 -6.00 15.43
C SER A 75 -5.18 -6.88 15.43
N LYS A 76 -4.11 -6.45 14.76
CA LYS A 76 -2.88 -7.23 14.55
C LYS A 76 -3.11 -8.57 13.84
N CYS A 77 -4.16 -8.66 13.02
CA CYS A 77 -4.38 -9.79 12.13
C CYS A 77 -4.63 -9.31 10.70
N CYS A 78 -3.78 -9.77 9.77
CA CYS A 78 -3.99 -9.63 8.34
C CYS A 78 -4.42 -10.98 7.77
N HIS A 79 -5.69 -11.09 7.40
CA HIS A 79 -6.35 -12.32 7.01
C HIS A 79 -6.49 -12.46 5.50
N ARG A 80 -6.22 -13.66 4.97
CA ARG A 80 -6.45 -14.04 3.57
C ARG A 80 -7.24 -15.35 3.49
N ALA A 81 -8.16 -15.44 2.53
CA ALA A 81 -8.92 -16.67 2.33
C ALA A 81 -8.11 -17.78 1.63
N THR A 82 -7.25 -17.41 0.68
CA THR A 82 -6.44 -18.34 -0.12
C THR A 82 -5.03 -17.79 -0.35
N GLY A 83 -4.11 -18.60 -0.87
CA GLY A 83 -2.72 -18.19 -1.13
C GLY A 83 -2.57 -17.09 -2.19
N LEU A 84 -3.55 -16.94 -3.08
CA LEU A 84 -3.55 -15.95 -4.17
C LEU A 84 -4.53 -14.79 -3.92
N SER A 85 -5.36 -14.85 -2.89
CA SER A 85 -6.31 -13.78 -2.57
C SER A 85 -5.66 -12.59 -1.88
N LEU A 86 -6.22 -11.40 -2.10
CA LEU A 86 -5.85 -10.20 -1.35
C LEU A 86 -6.16 -10.37 0.15
N ALA A 87 -5.22 -9.92 0.98
CA ALA A 87 -5.35 -9.96 2.43
C ALA A 87 -5.98 -8.67 2.97
N ARG A 88 -6.85 -8.81 3.99
CA ARG A 88 -7.54 -7.69 4.66
C ARG A 88 -7.43 -7.81 6.17
N CYS A 89 -7.46 -6.68 6.85
CA CYS A 89 -7.49 -6.66 8.31
C CYS A 89 -8.77 -7.35 8.81
N ALA A 90 -8.65 -8.15 9.85
CA ALA A 90 -9.77 -8.88 10.43
C ALA A 90 -9.66 -8.93 11.95
N PRO A 91 -10.79 -9.04 12.66
CA PRO A 91 -10.77 -9.20 14.11
C PRO A 91 -10.07 -10.50 14.49
N LYS A 92 -9.52 -10.51 15.71
CA LYS A 92 -8.94 -11.72 16.28
C LYS A 92 -10.02 -12.76 16.62
N ALA A 93 -9.60 -14.01 16.72
CA ALA A 93 -10.50 -15.12 17.05
C ALA A 93 -10.93 -15.04 18.53
N SER A 94 -12.24 -15.07 18.76
CA SER A 94 -12.87 -15.11 20.08
C SER A 94 -12.80 -16.52 20.69
N GLU A 95 -13.20 -16.67 21.95
CA GLU A 95 -13.28 -17.99 22.60
C GLU A 95 -14.17 -18.96 21.78
N ASN A 96 -13.74 -20.21 21.69
CA ASN A 96 -14.37 -21.30 20.94
C ASN A 96 -14.48 -21.09 19.41
N SER A 97 -13.77 -20.10 18.86
CA SER A 97 -13.67 -19.91 17.41
C SER A 97 -12.38 -20.52 16.83
N GLU A 98 -12.42 -20.81 15.54
CA GLU A 98 -11.27 -21.34 14.81
C GLU A 98 -10.13 -20.32 14.74
N CYS A 99 -8.91 -20.77 15.00
CA CYS A 99 -7.71 -19.95 15.02
C CYS A 99 -6.55 -20.62 14.28
N SER A 100 -5.55 -19.81 13.93
CA SER A 100 -4.22 -20.31 13.55
C SER A 100 -3.21 -19.97 14.64
N ALA A 101 -2.23 -20.85 14.81
CA ALA A 101 -1.07 -20.56 15.65
C ALA A 101 -0.34 -19.30 15.14
N LYS A 102 0.22 -18.51 16.07
CA LYS A 102 0.97 -17.30 15.73
C LYS A 102 2.22 -17.67 14.90
N THR A 103 2.41 -17.01 13.77
CA THR A 103 3.52 -17.25 12.84
C THR A 103 4.33 -15.98 12.58
N LEU A 104 5.55 -16.16 12.08
CA LEU A 104 6.47 -15.06 11.78
C LEU A 104 6.13 -14.33 10.47
N TYR A 105 5.34 -14.95 9.59
CA TYR A 105 5.01 -14.41 8.26
C TYR A 105 4.08 -13.18 8.29
N GLY A 106 3.39 -12.93 9.41
CA GLY A 106 2.55 -11.75 9.58
C GLY A 106 1.29 -11.73 8.71
N VAL A 107 0.93 -12.83 8.03
CA VAL A 107 -0.31 -13.00 7.29
C VAL A 107 -0.91 -14.37 7.64
N TYR A 108 -2.22 -14.44 7.81
CA TYR A 108 -2.91 -15.59 8.38
C TYR A 108 -4.08 -16.06 7.51
N TYR A 109 -4.30 -17.38 7.48
CA TYR A 109 -5.53 -17.97 6.93
C TYR A 109 -6.69 -18.00 7.93
N LYS A 110 -6.36 -18.03 9.22
CA LYS A 110 -7.29 -17.89 10.34
C LYS A 110 -6.62 -17.01 11.38
N CYS A 111 -7.34 -16.01 11.89
CA CYS A 111 -6.73 -15.07 12.82
C CYS A 111 -6.30 -15.75 14.13
N PRO A 112 -5.23 -15.25 14.77
CA PRO A 112 -4.86 -15.72 16.10
C PRO A 112 -5.89 -15.26 17.13
N CYS A 113 -5.91 -15.94 18.28
CA CYS A 113 -6.84 -15.63 19.36
C CYS A 113 -6.61 -14.24 19.99
N GLU A 114 -7.65 -13.73 20.64
CA GLU A 114 -7.59 -12.58 21.51
C GLU A 114 -6.63 -12.78 22.71
N ARG A 115 -6.33 -11.69 23.41
CA ARG A 115 -5.42 -11.75 24.56
C ARG A 115 -6.07 -12.58 25.68
N GLY A 116 -5.32 -13.51 26.26
CA GLY A 116 -5.82 -14.42 27.32
C GLY A 116 -6.29 -15.78 26.81
N LEU A 117 -6.45 -15.93 25.49
CA LEU A 117 -6.82 -17.19 24.86
C LEU A 117 -5.60 -17.87 24.21
N THR A 118 -5.61 -19.20 24.22
CA THR A 118 -4.61 -20.06 23.58
C THR A 118 -5.25 -20.82 22.44
N CYS A 119 -4.61 -20.82 21.28
CA CYS A 119 -5.04 -21.62 20.13
C CYS A 119 -4.60 -23.07 20.33
N GLU A 120 -5.54 -23.94 20.65
CA GLU A 120 -5.33 -25.37 20.91
C GLU A 120 -5.73 -26.19 19.69
N GLY A 121 -4.78 -26.96 19.16
CA GLY A 121 -4.95 -27.73 17.94
C GLY A 121 -3.68 -28.49 17.58
N ASP A 122 -3.79 -29.40 16.62
CA ASP A 122 -2.68 -30.26 16.19
C ASP A 122 -1.62 -29.43 15.44
N LYS A 123 -0.46 -29.28 16.09
CA LYS A 123 0.68 -28.58 15.50
C LYS A 123 1.57 -29.59 14.78
N SER A 124 1.71 -29.43 13.47
CA SER A 124 2.63 -30.25 12.68
C SER A 124 3.80 -29.40 12.15
N ILE A 125 4.91 -30.05 11.84
CA ILE A 125 6.08 -29.40 11.22
C ILE A 125 5.67 -28.79 9.87
N VAL A 126 4.97 -29.58 9.05
CA VAL A 126 4.44 -29.12 7.75
C VAL A 126 3.49 -27.95 7.95
N GLY A 127 2.56 -28.04 8.91
CA GLY A 127 1.60 -26.98 9.22
C GLY A 127 2.23 -25.70 9.78
N SER A 128 3.42 -25.78 10.38
CA SER A 128 4.18 -24.61 10.83
C SER A 128 4.84 -23.88 9.66
N ILE A 129 5.30 -24.64 8.66
CA ILE A 129 5.87 -24.12 7.41
C ILE A 129 4.77 -23.50 6.55
N THR A 130 3.61 -24.18 6.43
CA THR A 130 2.48 -23.73 5.60
C THR A 130 1.55 -22.75 6.32
N ASN A 131 1.74 -22.49 7.62
CA ASN A 131 0.86 -21.65 8.44
C ASN A 131 -0.60 -22.16 8.45
N THR A 132 -0.74 -23.48 8.54
CA THR A 132 -2.04 -24.19 8.54
C THR A 132 -2.22 -25.05 9.80
N ASN A 133 -1.51 -24.71 10.89
CA ASN A 133 -1.79 -25.28 12.21
C ASN A 133 -3.06 -24.62 12.76
N PHE A 134 -4.20 -25.14 12.36
CA PHE A 134 -5.51 -24.68 12.82
C PHE A 134 -5.85 -25.31 14.17
N GLY A 135 -6.65 -24.59 14.94
CA GLY A 135 -7.14 -25.02 16.24
C GLY A 135 -8.35 -24.22 16.67
N VAL A 136 -8.68 -24.31 17.95
CA VAL A 136 -9.77 -23.58 18.60
C VAL A 136 -9.22 -22.75 19.75
N CYS A 137 -9.72 -21.52 19.90
CA CYS A 137 -9.33 -20.67 21.01
C CYS A 137 -9.97 -21.11 22.33
N HIS A 138 -9.15 -21.45 23.32
CA HIS A 138 -9.60 -21.73 24.68
C HIS A 138 -8.91 -20.81 25.68
N ASP A 139 -9.58 -20.54 26.81
CA ASP A 139 -8.97 -19.80 27.91
C ASP A 139 -7.71 -20.52 28.41
N ALA A 140 -6.59 -19.79 28.49
CA ALA A 140 -5.33 -20.31 29.00
C ALA A 140 -5.45 -20.84 30.45
N GLY A 141 -6.42 -20.33 31.22
CA GLY A 141 -6.74 -20.82 32.57
C GLY A 141 -7.45 -22.18 32.58
N ARG A 142 -8.15 -22.55 31.50
CA ARG A 142 -8.91 -23.81 31.38
C ARG A 142 -8.01 -25.00 31.04
N SER A 143 -6.91 -24.76 30.32
CA SER A 143 -5.96 -25.80 29.88
C SER A 143 -5.04 -26.33 31.02
N LYS A 144 -5.04 -25.71 32.21
CA LYS A 144 -4.22 -26.12 33.36
C LYS A 144 -4.84 -27.18 34.28
N LYS A 145 -5.86 -27.93 33.84
CA LYS A 145 -6.53 -28.94 34.68
C LYS A 145 -6.23 -30.36 34.23
#